data_AF-A0A7Y1ZFQ3-F1
#
_entry.id   AF-A0A7Y1ZFQ3-F1
#
_cell.length_a   1.000
_cell.length_b   1.000
_cell.length_c   1.000
_cell.angle_alpha   90.00
_cell.angle_beta   90.00
_cell.angle_gamma   90.00
#
_symmetry.space_group_name_H-M   'P 1'
#
loop_
_entity.id
_entity.type
_entity.pdbx_description
1 polymer ?
#
loop_
_entity_poly.entity_id
_entity_poly.type
_entity_poly.pdbx_seq_one_letter_code
_entity_poly.pdbx_strand_id
1 'polypeptide(L)'
;MKILTLCLRGVLALALCLPAMSNAEDIDIFTGANEVNLDLPNVIFILDNTSNWSRQSQDWPGGLTQGQSEVRAIATVLEAQIGNLNVGLLEYSTQGSGSDNDGAYVRFNLQELTASSKDELDVILETIFDNINATEEKRASSNPYADLPWDLYNYLAGEYQSKLGAGTPSTLADAAGYLTQFDQFDSPLNALDACGDVYLIFIGNNANGSITTDSVTNTNALKALYAGLSEDPPDALAGDSGTPLKMPEFVSITTTEPGELQGTSAQCWKESEVSACTAAENDTGGLCDGLEDCSCTEKAGSHPGCTTGGAKANRTYRWNVATADSTSTTAEATGGYDTTGGLQYNFDDWTKFLYNYGVPLDLSLEDFGIDPDDAPDNIEDLLPDRINVVTYTIDVFNKQQEADLSELWFSAADAGGGRYFQAKSEDDIVAAISTALSDILSVSTSFAAVTMPLSATNRARVDNQVYIGMFRPSPGKKPRWYGNLKRYQLGLFDGVPRLADVNLRQAINPLSGFARECAESYWTTDTETFWENLAVNPPPQGACTLGEVEPWSDLPDGPFVEKGGVAQQVRELDSSADRNVL
;
A
#
# COMPACT_ATOMS: atom_id res chain seq x y z
N MET A 1 -77.21 18.91 22.08
CA MET A 1 -76.01 18.46 22.84
C MET A 1 -75.76 16.95 22.81
N LYS A 2 -76.76 16.08 22.96
CA LYS A 2 -76.55 14.60 23.00
C LYS A 2 -76.10 13.93 21.69
N ILE A 3 -76.43 14.48 20.53
CA ILE A 3 -76.07 13.90 19.22
C ILE A 3 -74.59 14.17 18.88
N LEU A 4 -74.06 15.33 19.27
CA LEU A 4 -72.66 15.69 19.02
C LEU A 4 -71.69 14.81 19.85
N THR A 5 -72.09 14.43 21.06
CA THR A 5 -71.30 13.54 21.93
C THR A 5 -71.28 12.09 21.45
N LEU A 6 -72.30 11.67 20.69
CA LEU A 6 -72.38 10.31 20.14
C LEU A 6 -71.52 10.17 18.88
N CYS A 7 -71.51 11.18 18.01
CA CYS A 7 -70.63 11.21 16.84
C CYS A 7 -69.15 11.28 17.24
N LEU A 8 -68.81 12.07 18.27
CA LEU A 8 -67.42 12.19 18.74
C LEU A 8 -66.86 10.87 19.32
N ARG A 9 -67.73 10.06 19.95
CA ARG A 9 -67.35 8.73 20.47
C ARG A 9 -67.24 7.67 19.37
N GLY A 10 -68.03 7.80 18.29
CA GLY A 10 -67.94 6.91 17.13
C GLY A 10 -66.65 7.11 16.33
N VAL A 11 -66.21 8.36 16.17
CA VAL A 11 -64.94 8.68 15.48
C VAL A 11 -63.73 8.24 16.32
N LEU A 12 -63.78 8.38 17.64
CA LEU A 12 -62.69 7.96 18.53
C LEU A 12 -62.56 6.42 18.62
N ALA A 13 -63.66 5.68 18.53
CA ALA A 13 -63.64 4.22 18.50
C ALA A 13 -63.15 3.65 17.16
N LEU A 14 -63.36 4.36 16.04
CA LEU A 14 -62.85 3.96 14.73
C LEU A 14 -61.34 4.24 14.56
N ALA A 15 -60.82 5.25 15.25
CA ALA A 15 -59.38 5.58 15.27
C ALA A 15 -58.54 4.58 16.08
N LEU A 16 -59.15 3.83 17.01
CA LEU A 16 -58.47 2.84 17.87
C LEU A 16 -58.40 1.42 17.27
N CYS A 17 -58.99 1.18 16.08
CA CYS A 17 -58.98 -0.11 15.40
C CYS A 17 -58.12 -0.14 14.12
N LEU A 18 -57.39 0.93 13.82
CA LEU A 18 -56.31 0.88 12.84
C LEU A 18 -55.09 0.28 13.55
N PRO A 19 -54.58 -0.91 13.15
CA PRO A 19 -53.27 -1.32 13.61
C PRO A 19 -52.30 -0.24 13.14
N ALA A 20 -51.74 0.52 14.08
CA ALA A 20 -50.53 1.26 13.82
C ALA A 20 -49.50 0.21 13.43
N MET A 21 -49.16 0.12 12.15
CA MET A 21 -47.97 -0.57 11.72
C MET A 21 -46.81 0.21 12.35
N SER A 22 -46.42 -0.21 13.54
CA SER A 22 -45.16 0.17 14.16
C SER A 22 -44.08 -0.47 13.30
N ASN A 23 -43.57 0.29 12.35
CA ASN A 23 -42.31 0.00 11.69
C ASN A 23 -41.22 0.54 12.61
N ALA A 24 -40.90 -0.19 13.67
CA ALA A 24 -39.63 -0.04 14.34
C ALA A 24 -38.63 -0.84 13.50
N GLU A 25 -38.05 -0.22 12.49
CA GLU A 25 -36.97 -0.82 11.69
C GLU A 25 -35.65 -0.28 12.25
N ASP A 26 -34.98 -1.10 13.06
CA ASP A 26 -33.62 -0.88 13.58
C ASP A 26 -32.59 -1.04 12.43
N ILE A 27 -32.76 -0.21 11.40
CA ILE A 27 -31.90 -0.17 10.20
C ILE A 27 -31.13 1.14 10.09
N ASP A 28 -31.48 2.11 10.93
CA ASP A 28 -30.79 3.41 11.01
C ASP A 28 -29.32 3.26 11.44
N ILE A 29 -28.99 2.17 12.15
CA ILE A 29 -27.61 1.81 12.53
C ILE A 29 -26.81 1.23 11.36
N PHE A 30 -27.47 0.80 10.27
CA PHE A 30 -26.83 0.17 9.10
C PHE A 30 -26.93 1.02 7.83
N THR A 31 -27.60 2.17 7.89
CA THR A 31 -27.68 3.11 6.76
C THR A 31 -27.21 4.47 7.25
N GLY A 32 -25.98 4.84 6.90
CA GLY A 32 -25.44 6.19 7.10
C GLY A 32 -26.43 7.24 6.58
N ALA A 33 -26.52 8.35 7.31
CA ALA A 33 -27.42 9.44 6.96
C ALA A 33 -26.90 10.17 5.71
N ASN A 34 -27.77 10.24 4.70
CA ASN A 34 -27.72 11.10 3.51
C ASN A 34 -26.70 10.73 2.42
N GLU A 35 -27.25 10.63 1.19
CA GLU A 35 -26.52 10.64 -0.07
C GLU A 35 -25.81 11.99 -0.24
N VAL A 36 -24.61 12.10 0.32
CA VAL A 36 -23.59 13.06 -0.12
C VAL A 36 -22.64 12.29 -1.03
N ASN A 37 -22.09 12.98 -2.03
CA ASN A 37 -21.14 12.44 -3.02
C ASN A 37 -20.14 11.50 -2.35
N LEU A 38 -19.86 10.33 -2.93
CA LEU A 38 -18.91 9.36 -2.36
C LEU A 38 -17.56 10.07 -2.17
N ASP A 39 -17.17 10.33 -0.91
CA ASP A 39 -15.91 10.97 -0.56
C ASP A 39 -14.76 10.15 -1.16
N LEU A 40 -14.09 10.71 -2.17
CA LEU A 40 -12.97 10.08 -2.84
C LEU A 40 -11.85 9.89 -1.81
N PRO A 41 -11.26 8.70 -1.68
CA PRO A 41 -10.20 8.48 -0.69
C PRO A 41 -8.97 9.35 -1.00
N ASN A 42 -8.38 9.89 0.06
CA ASN A 42 -7.15 10.67 -0.02
C ASN A 42 -5.94 9.75 -0.01
N VAL A 43 -5.19 9.70 -1.11
CA VAL A 43 -3.96 8.90 -1.23
C VAL A 43 -2.76 9.83 -1.39
N ILE A 44 -1.82 9.75 -0.46
CA ILE A 44 -0.56 10.51 -0.52
C ILE A 44 0.59 9.53 -0.73
N PHE A 45 1.32 9.72 -1.81
CA PHE A 45 2.60 9.06 -2.01
C PHE A 45 3.71 9.84 -1.30
N ILE A 46 4.55 9.14 -0.53
CA ILE A 46 5.83 9.68 -0.09
C ILE A 46 6.92 8.87 -0.78
N LEU A 47 7.72 9.55 -1.59
CA LEU A 47 8.77 8.93 -2.38
C LEU A 47 10.14 9.24 -1.76
N ASP A 48 10.89 8.17 -1.43
CA ASP A 48 12.24 8.26 -0.90
C ASP A 48 13.25 8.62 -2.00
N ASN A 49 13.42 9.92 -2.22
CA ASN A 49 14.31 10.51 -3.24
C ASN A 49 15.80 10.54 -2.89
N THR A 50 16.26 9.57 -2.11
CA THR A 50 17.65 9.54 -1.65
C THR A 50 18.56 8.81 -2.61
N SER A 51 19.88 8.91 -2.36
CA SER A 51 20.91 8.76 -3.39
C SER A 51 21.04 7.39 -4.10
N ASN A 52 20.15 6.45 -3.80
CA ASN A 52 20.20 5.07 -4.23
C ASN A 52 19.35 4.76 -5.48
N TRP A 53 18.55 5.71 -5.97
CA TRP A 53 17.69 5.55 -7.15
C TRP A 53 18.37 5.07 -8.44
N SER A 54 19.66 5.35 -8.59
CA SER A 54 20.47 4.98 -9.76
C SER A 54 21.63 4.04 -9.43
N ARG A 55 21.56 3.36 -8.29
CA ARG A 55 22.65 2.53 -7.80
C ARG A 55 22.84 1.29 -8.67
N GLN A 56 23.94 1.26 -9.42
CA GLN A 56 24.28 0.17 -10.35
C GLN A 56 24.30 -1.21 -9.69
N SER A 57 24.70 -1.31 -8.42
CA SER A 57 24.74 -2.58 -7.70
C SER A 57 23.38 -3.17 -7.33
N GLN A 58 22.28 -2.43 -7.54
CA GLN A 58 20.95 -3.04 -7.54
C GLN A 58 20.70 -3.89 -8.79
N ASP A 59 21.47 -3.69 -9.87
CA ASP A 59 21.32 -4.40 -11.15
C ASP A 59 19.87 -4.41 -11.66
N TRP A 60 19.25 -3.23 -11.66
CA TRP A 60 17.84 -3.09 -11.95
C TRP A 60 17.51 -3.54 -13.39
N PRO A 61 16.46 -4.35 -13.60
CA PRO A 61 16.17 -4.95 -14.89
C PRO A 61 15.68 -3.92 -15.92
N GLY A 62 15.82 -4.25 -17.20
CA GLY A 62 15.19 -3.49 -18.30
C GLY A 62 15.93 -2.23 -18.74
N GLY A 63 17.17 -2.02 -18.26
CA GLY A 63 18.00 -0.87 -18.67
C GLY A 63 17.58 0.46 -18.06
N LEU A 64 16.65 0.43 -17.11
CA LEU A 64 16.23 1.56 -16.30
C LEU A 64 16.88 1.48 -14.93
N THR A 65 16.83 2.58 -14.19
CA THR A 65 17.18 2.55 -12.78
C THR A 65 15.96 2.29 -11.90
N GLN A 66 16.22 2.01 -10.62
CA GLN A 66 15.20 1.83 -9.61
C GLN A 66 14.24 3.03 -9.53
N GLY A 67 14.76 4.25 -9.31
CA GLY A 67 13.91 5.45 -9.18
C GLY A 67 13.08 5.77 -10.43
N GLN A 68 13.62 5.49 -11.62
CA GLN A 68 12.87 5.59 -12.88
C GLN A 68 11.67 4.63 -12.93
N SER A 69 11.85 3.43 -12.38
CA SER A 69 10.80 2.43 -12.34
C SER A 69 9.75 2.74 -11.27
N GLU A 70 10.16 3.31 -10.14
CA GLU A 70 9.25 3.78 -9.08
C GLU A 70 8.25 4.82 -9.63
N VAL A 71 8.72 5.91 -10.25
CA VAL A 71 7.83 6.97 -10.77
C VAL A 71 6.99 6.49 -11.95
N ARG A 72 7.53 5.62 -12.80
CA ARG A 72 6.77 5.04 -13.92
C ARG A 72 5.67 4.10 -13.45
N ALA A 73 5.92 3.34 -12.38
CA ALA A 73 4.91 2.48 -11.77
C ALA A 73 3.74 3.31 -11.19
N ILE A 74 4.03 4.43 -10.50
CA ILE A 74 3.00 5.36 -10.02
C ILE A 74 2.14 5.85 -11.19
N ALA A 75 2.77 6.40 -12.24
CA ALA A 75 2.06 6.90 -13.43
C ALA A 75 1.17 5.83 -14.08
N THR A 76 1.69 4.60 -14.18
CA THR A 76 0.99 3.46 -14.78
C THR A 76 -0.26 3.07 -14.00
N VAL A 77 -0.17 2.98 -12.67
CA VAL A 77 -1.30 2.53 -11.85
C VAL A 77 -2.40 3.59 -11.76
N LEU A 78 -2.02 4.87 -11.67
CA LEU A 78 -2.97 5.97 -11.53
C LEU A 78 -3.83 6.21 -12.79
N GLU A 79 -3.43 5.70 -13.95
CA GLU A 79 -4.21 5.82 -15.20
C GLU A 79 -5.63 5.23 -15.06
N ALA A 80 -5.76 4.11 -14.34
CA ALA A 80 -7.05 3.46 -14.12
C ALA A 80 -7.87 4.10 -12.97
N GLN A 81 -7.34 5.12 -12.28
CA GLN A 81 -7.91 5.68 -11.06
C GLN A 81 -8.44 7.11 -11.23
N ILE A 82 -8.46 7.63 -12.47
CA ILE A 82 -9.00 8.94 -12.76
C ILE A 82 -10.46 9.04 -12.29
N GLY A 83 -10.74 9.99 -11.40
CA GLY A 83 -12.06 10.25 -10.80
C GLY A 83 -12.44 9.30 -9.66
N ASN A 84 -11.54 8.42 -9.22
CA ASN A 84 -11.81 7.43 -8.17
C ASN A 84 -11.12 7.75 -6.83
N LEU A 85 -10.20 8.71 -6.79
CA LEU A 85 -9.43 9.07 -5.60
C LEU A 85 -8.82 10.48 -5.71
N ASN A 86 -8.35 11.01 -4.58
CA ASN A 86 -7.50 12.20 -4.53
C ASN A 86 -6.03 11.76 -4.40
N VAL A 87 -5.10 12.45 -5.06
CA VAL A 87 -3.66 12.12 -5.05
C VAL A 87 -2.82 13.31 -4.60
N GLY A 88 -1.88 13.07 -3.70
CA GLY A 88 -0.75 13.95 -3.39
C GLY A 88 0.60 13.23 -3.52
N LEU A 89 1.67 14.00 -3.71
CA LEU A 89 3.05 13.48 -3.72
C LEU A 89 3.94 14.37 -2.86
N LEU A 90 4.66 13.76 -1.91
CA LEU A 90 5.67 14.38 -1.06
C LEU A 90 7.02 13.68 -1.26
N GLU A 91 8.10 14.43 -1.11
CA GLU A 91 9.49 13.97 -1.22
C GLU A 91 10.36 14.68 -0.17
N TYR A 92 11.58 14.19 0.09
CA TYR A 92 12.51 14.98 0.91
C TYR A 92 12.97 16.23 0.18
N SER A 93 13.15 17.29 0.96
CA SER A 93 13.86 18.49 0.56
C SER A 93 15.30 18.19 0.09
N THR A 94 15.77 18.93 -0.91
CA THR A 94 17.04 18.64 -1.60
C THR A 94 18.04 19.80 -1.57
N GLN A 95 17.63 21.00 -1.20
CA GLN A 95 18.46 22.20 -1.23
C GLN A 95 19.05 22.57 0.13
N GLY A 96 20.11 23.37 0.15
CA GLY A 96 20.70 23.85 1.40
C GLY A 96 21.69 22.88 2.03
N SER A 97 21.78 22.90 3.36
CA SER A 97 22.67 22.03 4.13
C SER A 97 22.01 20.68 4.41
N GLY A 98 22.80 19.63 4.69
CA GLY A 98 22.27 18.28 4.85
C GLY A 98 21.14 18.12 5.88
N SER A 99 21.07 18.98 6.91
CA SER A 99 19.98 19.00 7.90
C SER A 99 18.76 19.82 7.48
N ASP A 100 18.92 20.73 6.52
CA ASP A 100 17.80 21.44 5.88
C ASP A 100 17.01 20.47 5.00
N ASN A 101 17.69 19.47 4.43
CA ASN A 101 17.12 18.43 3.59
C ASN A 101 16.32 17.36 4.33
N ASP A 102 16.28 17.35 5.67
CA ASP A 102 15.58 16.27 6.38
C ASP A 102 14.06 16.36 6.29
N GLY A 103 13.51 17.57 6.10
CA GLY A 103 12.06 17.78 5.99
C GLY A 103 11.49 17.34 4.64
N ALA A 104 10.17 17.16 4.59
CA ALA A 104 9.45 16.91 3.35
C ALA A 104 9.01 18.21 2.67
N TYR A 105 8.77 18.14 1.37
CA TYR A 105 8.09 19.18 0.62
C TYR A 105 6.97 18.60 -0.24
N VAL A 106 5.94 19.41 -0.52
CA VAL A 106 4.83 19.04 -1.40
C VAL A 106 5.30 19.15 -2.84
N ARG A 107 5.40 18.01 -3.51
CA ARG A 107 5.77 17.89 -4.93
C ARG A 107 4.55 17.99 -5.84
N PHE A 108 3.42 17.50 -5.35
CA PHE A 108 2.10 17.64 -5.97
C PHE A 108 1.05 17.75 -4.86
N ASN A 109 0.31 18.85 -4.81
CA ASN A 109 -0.69 19.08 -3.77
C ASN A 109 -1.82 18.03 -3.86
N LEU A 110 -2.30 17.56 -2.71
CA LEU A 110 -3.42 16.63 -2.63
C LEU A 110 -4.66 17.25 -3.28
N GLN A 111 -5.14 16.62 -4.33
CA GLN A 111 -6.31 17.05 -5.10
C GLN A 111 -6.96 15.87 -5.81
N GLU A 112 -8.21 16.04 -6.27
CA GLU A 112 -8.90 15.04 -7.08
C GLU A 112 -8.08 14.64 -8.31
N LEU A 113 -7.95 13.34 -8.55
CA LEU A 113 -7.29 12.80 -9.73
C LEU A 113 -8.21 12.88 -10.95
N THR A 114 -8.43 14.10 -11.45
CA THR A 114 -9.06 14.34 -12.75
C THR A 114 -8.09 14.02 -13.89
N ALA A 115 -8.59 13.97 -15.13
CA ALA A 115 -7.71 13.84 -16.30
C ALA A 115 -6.67 14.99 -16.39
N SER A 116 -7.05 16.22 -16.00
CA SER A 116 -6.15 17.38 -16.04
C SER A 116 -5.06 17.31 -14.98
N SER A 117 -5.42 16.95 -13.75
CA SER A 117 -4.46 16.83 -12.65
C SER A 117 -3.58 15.59 -12.81
N LYS A 118 -4.07 14.52 -13.46
CA LYS A 118 -3.25 13.38 -13.91
C LYS A 118 -2.20 13.81 -14.95
N ASP A 119 -2.59 14.60 -15.96
CA ASP A 119 -1.62 15.13 -16.95
C ASP A 119 -0.53 15.98 -16.27
N GLU A 120 -0.89 16.79 -15.27
CA GLU A 120 0.06 17.59 -14.48
C GLU A 120 1.01 16.72 -13.65
N LEU A 121 0.47 15.70 -12.97
CA LEU A 121 1.26 14.74 -12.20
C LEU A 121 2.20 13.93 -13.11
N ASP A 122 1.75 13.50 -14.29
CA ASP A 122 2.59 12.76 -15.25
C ASP A 122 3.78 13.60 -15.70
N VAL A 123 3.60 14.91 -15.96
CA VAL A 123 4.72 15.82 -16.28
C VAL A 123 5.73 15.90 -15.14
N ILE A 124 5.26 15.89 -13.89
CA ILE A 124 6.14 15.87 -12.70
C ILE A 124 6.89 14.54 -12.62
N LEU A 125 6.19 13.41 -12.78
CA LEU A 125 6.79 12.07 -12.74
C LEU A 125 7.80 11.87 -13.89
N GLU A 126 7.52 12.38 -15.09
CA GLU A 126 8.46 12.40 -16.22
C GLU A 126 9.68 13.29 -15.92
N THR A 127 9.47 14.43 -15.26
CA THR A 127 10.58 15.31 -14.84
C THR A 127 11.50 14.58 -13.86
N ILE A 128 10.94 13.87 -12.86
CA ILE A 128 11.73 13.06 -11.92
C ILE A 128 12.45 11.94 -12.70
N PHE A 129 11.75 11.22 -13.58
CA PHE A 129 12.30 10.13 -14.40
C PHE A 129 13.56 10.56 -15.18
N ASP A 130 13.51 11.72 -15.83
CA ASP A 130 14.61 12.26 -16.62
C ASP A 130 15.75 12.82 -15.74
N ASN A 131 15.44 13.21 -14.49
CA ASN A 131 16.34 13.95 -13.61
C ASN A 131 16.67 13.24 -12.28
N ILE A 132 16.49 11.92 -12.17
CA ILE A 132 16.78 11.11 -10.96
C ILE A 132 18.18 11.31 -10.33
N ASN A 133 19.12 11.88 -11.08
CA ASN A 133 20.49 12.15 -10.65
C ASN A 133 20.79 13.64 -10.43
N ALA A 134 19.84 14.53 -10.76
CA ALA A 134 19.96 15.96 -10.56
C ALA A 134 19.94 16.27 -9.06
N THR A 135 20.70 17.28 -8.66
CA THR A 135 20.82 17.70 -7.26
C THR A 135 19.51 18.26 -6.68
N GLU A 136 18.61 18.68 -7.55
CA GLU A 136 17.31 19.22 -7.22
C GLU A 136 16.27 18.11 -6.94
N GLU A 137 16.42 16.93 -7.54
CA GLU A 137 15.56 15.76 -7.31
C GLU A 137 16.14 14.82 -6.25
N LYS A 138 17.46 14.69 -6.22
CA LYS A 138 18.18 13.67 -5.47
C LYS A 138 18.77 14.23 -4.18
N ARG A 139 18.39 13.64 -3.06
CA ARG A 139 18.98 13.91 -1.74
C ARG A 139 20.22 13.03 -1.46
N ALA A 140 21.24 13.61 -0.81
CA ALA A 140 22.45 12.88 -0.37
C ALA A 140 22.14 11.86 0.75
N SER A 141 22.89 10.74 0.82
CA SER A 141 22.59 9.58 1.68
C SER A 141 22.66 9.84 3.21
N SER A 142 21.79 9.15 3.96
CA SER A 142 21.63 9.05 5.44
C SER A 142 20.46 9.88 5.98
N ASN A 143 19.27 9.29 6.09
CA ASN A 143 18.05 10.03 6.43
C ASN A 143 17.50 9.66 7.81
N PRO A 144 17.08 10.65 8.61
CA PRO A 144 16.07 10.42 9.63
C PRO A 144 14.73 10.20 8.92
N TYR A 145 14.21 8.98 8.96
CA TYR A 145 12.94 8.69 8.25
C TYR A 145 11.76 9.39 8.90
N ALA A 146 11.80 9.60 10.22
CA ALA A 146 10.68 10.16 10.97
C ALA A 146 10.32 11.61 10.61
N ASP A 147 11.20 12.35 9.93
CA ASP A 147 10.87 13.71 9.49
C ASP A 147 9.85 13.71 8.34
N LEU A 148 9.73 12.63 7.56
CA LEU A 148 8.69 12.48 6.52
C LEU A 148 7.27 12.39 7.10
N PRO A 149 6.94 11.43 7.99
CA PRO A 149 5.60 11.37 8.58
C PRO A 149 5.33 12.54 9.54
N TRP A 150 6.36 13.19 10.08
CA TRP A 150 6.18 14.45 10.81
C TRP A 150 5.71 15.57 9.87
N ASP A 151 6.35 15.76 8.72
CA ASP A 151 5.88 16.77 7.76
C ASP A 151 4.59 16.37 7.05
N LEU A 152 4.28 15.09 6.94
CA LEU A 152 2.94 14.64 6.57
C LEU A 152 1.88 15.09 7.60
N TYR A 153 2.14 14.88 8.90
CA TYR A 153 1.28 15.41 9.95
C TYR A 153 1.11 16.92 9.81
N ASN A 154 2.21 17.66 9.65
CA ASN A 154 2.17 19.12 9.54
C ASN A 154 1.40 19.57 8.29
N TYR A 155 1.59 18.87 7.16
CA TYR A 155 0.88 19.14 5.91
C TYR A 155 -0.63 18.95 6.07
N LEU A 156 -1.04 17.82 6.62
CA LEU A 156 -2.44 17.53 6.88
C LEU A 156 -3.06 18.47 7.92
N ALA A 157 -2.30 18.91 8.92
CA ALA A 157 -2.78 19.82 9.97
C ALA A 157 -2.72 21.32 9.58
N GLY A 158 -2.10 21.69 8.46
CA GLY A 158 -1.85 23.10 8.11
C GLY A 158 -0.82 23.80 9.02
N GLU A 159 0.09 23.02 9.60
CA GLU A 159 1.15 23.48 10.50
C GLU A 159 2.43 23.87 9.74
N TYR A 160 3.40 24.40 10.49
CA TYR A 160 4.71 24.72 9.94
C TYR A 160 5.47 23.48 9.50
N GLN A 161 6.11 23.56 8.33
CA GLN A 161 7.06 22.56 7.85
C GLN A 161 8.25 22.46 8.84
N SER A 162 8.76 21.25 9.07
CA SER A 162 9.71 20.91 10.13
C SER A 162 11.03 21.70 10.09
N LYS A 163 11.36 22.27 8.93
CA LYS A 163 12.54 23.08 8.63
C LYS A 163 12.19 24.53 8.24
N LEU A 164 10.93 24.94 8.36
CA LEU A 164 10.43 26.28 8.02
C LEU A 164 10.78 26.66 6.56
N GLY A 165 10.62 25.69 5.65
CA GLY A 165 10.92 25.83 4.23
C GLY A 165 12.40 25.79 3.86
N ALA A 166 13.30 25.62 4.84
CA ALA A 166 14.70 25.37 4.53
C ALA A 166 14.83 24.06 3.75
N GLY A 167 15.57 24.14 2.65
CA GLY A 167 15.85 23.03 1.75
C GLY A 167 14.77 22.63 0.75
N THR A 168 13.60 23.26 0.81
CA THR A 168 12.54 23.07 -0.19
C THR A 168 13.00 23.55 -1.57
N PRO A 169 13.00 22.70 -2.61
CA PRO A 169 13.35 23.10 -3.97
C PRO A 169 12.25 23.97 -4.58
N SER A 170 12.41 25.29 -4.49
CA SER A 170 11.38 26.27 -4.88
C SER A 170 10.84 26.21 -6.32
N THR A 171 11.59 25.61 -7.26
CA THR A 171 11.16 25.43 -8.65
C THR A 171 10.41 24.12 -8.89
N LEU A 172 10.46 23.21 -7.93
CA LEU A 172 9.90 21.86 -8.00
C LEU A 172 8.70 21.68 -7.08
N ALA A 173 8.68 22.39 -5.95
CA ALA A 173 7.61 22.36 -4.98
C ALA A 173 6.32 22.97 -5.55
N ASP A 174 5.20 22.30 -5.30
CA ASP A 174 3.88 22.81 -5.62
C ASP A 174 3.49 23.89 -4.60
N ALA A 175 3.41 25.13 -5.06
CA ALA A 175 3.09 26.26 -4.21
C ALA A 175 1.64 26.22 -3.68
N ALA A 176 0.74 25.43 -4.28
CA ALA A 176 -0.63 25.29 -3.81
C ALA A 176 -0.74 24.56 -2.46
N GLY A 177 0.29 23.78 -2.07
CA GLY A 177 0.32 23.10 -0.77
C GLY A 177 0.76 23.99 0.41
N TYR A 178 0.87 25.31 0.24
CA TYR A 178 1.45 26.22 1.24
C TYR A 178 0.66 27.52 1.41
N LEU A 179 0.34 27.87 2.66
CA LEU A 179 -0.20 29.17 3.05
C LEU A 179 0.88 30.25 3.02
N THR A 180 2.02 29.95 3.63
CA THR A 180 3.24 30.76 3.55
C THR A 180 4.26 29.96 2.80
N GLN A 181 4.66 30.46 1.64
CA GLN A 181 5.46 29.73 0.66
C GLN A 181 6.61 28.95 1.33
N PHE A 182 6.49 27.61 1.29
CA PHE A 182 7.39 26.58 1.81
C PHE A 182 7.53 26.51 3.34
N ASP A 183 7.09 27.53 4.08
CA ASP A 183 7.20 27.62 5.54
C ASP A 183 6.01 26.95 6.24
N GLN A 184 4.80 27.35 5.89
CA GLN A 184 3.57 26.82 6.49
C GLN A 184 2.74 26.13 5.42
N PHE A 185 2.39 24.88 5.69
CA PHE A 185 1.52 24.11 4.81
C PHE A 185 0.11 24.68 4.77
N ASP A 186 -0.55 24.54 3.62
CA ASP A 186 -2.00 24.69 3.50
C ASP A 186 -2.61 23.31 3.64
N SER A 187 -3.44 23.11 4.66
CA SER A 187 -4.07 21.81 4.88
C SER A 187 -4.96 21.48 3.68
N PRO A 188 -4.79 20.32 3.04
CA PRO A 188 -5.68 19.90 1.97
C PRO A 188 -7.00 19.34 2.51
N LEU A 189 -7.11 19.12 3.83
CA LEU A 189 -8.26 18.49 4.45
C LEU A 189 -9.41 19.48 4.60
N ASN A 190 -10.62 18.98 4.39
CA ASN A 190 -11.86 19.75 4.46
C ASN A 190 -12.99 18.90 5.08
N ALA A 191 -14.19 19.48 5.17
CA ALA A 191 -15.33 18.83 5.81
C ALA A 191 -15.81 17.53 5.14
N LEU A 192 -15.48 17.29 3.87
CA LEU A 192 -15.76 16.03 3.19
C LEU A 192 -14.84 14.89 3.67
N ASP A 193 -13.66 15.24 4.20
CA ASP A 193 -12.70 14.25 4.70
C ASP A 193 -13.07 13.73 6.10
N ALA A 194 -14.01 14.39 6.78
CA ALA A 194 -14.47 14.06 8.13
C ALA A 194 -14.85 12.59 8.33
N CYS A 195 -15.29 11.90 7.26
CA CYS A 195 -15.78 10.51 7.33
C CYS A 195 -14.85 9.48 6.67
N GLY A 196 -13.69 9.89 6.14
CA GLY A 196 -12.72 9.01 5.49
C GLY A 196 -11.38 8.96 6.24
N ASP A 197 -10.56 7.94 5.96
CA ASP A 197 -9.15 7.92 6.37
C ASP A 197 -8.26 8.52 5.26
N VAL A 198 -7.09 9.05 5.63
CA VAL A 198 -6.02 9.37 4.67
C VAL A 198 -5.11 8.16 4.52
N TYR A 199 -4.65 7.88 3.31
CA TYR A 199 -3.79 6.74 3.02
C TYR A 199 -2.41 7.19 2.58
N LEU A 200 -1.40 6.91 3.39
CA LEU A 200 0.00 7.08 3.04
C LEU A 200 0.50 5.83 2.31
N ILE A 201 1.08 6.00 1.11
CA ILE A 201 1.89 4.99 0.43
C ILE A 201 3.33 5.48 0.41
N PHE A 202 4.14 4.96 1.34
CA PHE A 202 5.57 5.23 1.37
C PHE A 202 6.32 4.27 0.44
N ILE A 203 7.08 4.81 -0.50
CA ILE A 203 7.93 4.05 -1.43
C ILE A 203 9.38 4.25 -1.00
N GLY A 204 9.93 3.24 -0.35
CA GLY A 204 11.24 3.26 0.28
C GLY A 204 12.34 2.73 -0.62
N ASN A 205 13.51 3.37 -0.60
CA ASN A 205 14.66 3.04 -1.43
C ASN A 205 15.71 2.22 -0.67
N ASN A 206 15.55 0.90 -0.64
CA ASN A 206 16.36 0.01 0.18
C ASN A 206 17.67 -0.37 -0.51
N ALA A 207 18.70 0.49 -0.37
CA ALA A 207 20.07 0.14 -0.74
C ALA A 207 21.10 0.81 0.19
N ASN A 208 21.80 0.06 1.05
CA ASN A 208 23.05 0.46 1.74
C ASN A 208 23.01 1.85 2.44
N GLY A 209 22.82 1.99 3.74
CA GLY A 209 23.01 1.07 4.87
C GLY A 209 23.23 1.88 6.16
N SER A 210 22.58 3.04 6.28
CA SER A 210 22.60 3.81 7.51
C SER A 210 21.28 4.53 7.68
N ILE A 211 20.43 3.92 8.49
CA ILE A 211 19.31 4.61 9.09
C ILE A 211 19.90 5.61 10.09
N THR A 212 19.68 6.90 9.89
CA THR A 212 20.15 7.91 10.84
C THR A 212 19.24 7.87 12.06
N THR A 213 19.81 7.92 13.27
CA THR A 213 19.01 8.14 14.48
C THR A 213 18.21 9.43 14.36
N ASP A 214 16.92 9.37 14.69
CA ASP A 214 16.05 10.53 14.59
C ASP A 214 16.45 11.63 15.59
N SER A 215 16.19 12.88 15.19
CA SER A 215 16.63 14.04 15.95
C SER A 215 15.83 14.20 17.25
N VAL A 216 16.45 14.79 18.27
CA VAL A 216 15.74 15.15 19.51
C VAL A 216 14.58 16.12 19.24
N THR A 217 14.68 16.94 18.20
CA THR A 217 13.59 17.83 17.77
C THR A 217 12.38 17.03 17.28
N ASN A 218 12.61 16.03 16.42
CA ASN A 218 11.56 15.12 15.95
C ASN A 218 10.89 14.37 17.11
N THR A 219 11.69 13.77 18.00
CA THR A 219 11.17 13.08 19.20
C THR A 219 10.32 14.01 20.07
N ASN A 220 10.77 15.24 20.30
CA ASN A 220 10.03 16.20 21.12
C ASN A 220 8.73 16.66 20.46
N ALA A 221 8.70 16.77 19.12
CA ALA A 221 7.48 17.07 18.39
C ALA A 221 6.43 15.98 18.60
N LEU A 222 6.81 14.70 18.42
CA LEU A 222 5.90 13.57 18.65
C LEU A 222 5.38 13.54 20.10
N LYS A 223 6.27 13.72 21.09
CA LYS A 223 5.88 13.81 22.51
C LYS A 223 4.91 14.96 22.80
N ALA A 224 5.10 16.11 22.14
CA ALA A 224 4.21 17.25 22.30
C ALA A 224 2.80 16.95 21.78
N LEU A 225 2.67 16.16 20.70
CA LEU A 225 1.38 15.71 20.19
C LEU A 225 0.65 14.79 21.18
N TYR A 226 1.35 13.77 21.70
CA TYR A 226 0.81 12.90 22.76
C TYR A 226 0.37 13.71 24.00
N ALA A 227 1.23 14.61 24.47
CA ALA A 227 0.91 15.45 25.63
C ALA A 227 -0.29 16.37 25.38
N GLY A 228 -0.45 16.88 24.15
CA GLY A 228 -1.63 17.66 23.74
C GLY A 228 -2.94 16.87 23.84
N LEU A 229 -2.86 15.55 23.72
CA LEU A 229 -3.98 14.62 23.90
C LEU A 229 -4.11 14.09 25.34
N SER A 230 -3.29 14.58 26.27
CA SER A 230 -3.18 14.05 27.64
C SER A 230 -2.79 12.55 27.69
N GLU A 231 -2.04 12.10 26.70
CA GLU A 231 -1.51 10.75 26.58
C GLU A 231 0.02 10.76 26.70
N ASP A 232 0.59 9.60 27.01
CA ASP A 232 2.04 9.35 26.96
C ASP A 232 2.34 8.43 25.77
N PRO A 233 3.52 8.56 25.12
CA PRO A 233 3.95 7.58 24.11
C PRO A 233 3.91 6.15 24.69
N PRO A 234 3.29 5.18 24.00
CA PRO A 234 3.14 3.82 24.51
C PRO A 234 4.45 3.04 24.58
N ASP A 235 5.44 3.45 23.77
CA ASP A 235 6.76 2.82 23.64
C ASP A 235 7.86 3.88 23.77
N ALA A 236 9.10 3.45 24.04
CA ALA A 236 10.22 4.37 24.17
C ALA A 236 10.66 4.92 22.81
N LEU A 237 10.74 6.25 22.68
CA LEU A 237 11.09 6.95 21.45
C LEU A 237 12.61 7.20 21.34
N ALA A 238 13.06 7.66 20.18
CA ALA A 238 14.46 8.00 19.92
C ALA A 238 15.05 8.95 20.97
N GLY A 239 16.10 8.47 21.64
CA GLY A 239 16.80 9.18 22.72
C GLY A 239 16.29 8.87 24.13
N ASP A 240 15.20 8.11 24.30
CA ASP A 240 14.70 7.66 25.59
C ASP A 240 15.44 6.43 26.13
N SER A 241 15.17 6.10 27.39
CA SER A 241 15.50 4.80 27.98
C SER A 241 14.23 3.96 28.08
N GLY A 242 14.22 2.74 27.53
CA GLY A 242 13.08 1.85 27.64
C GLY A 242 13.06 0.78 26.57
N THR A 243 11.90 0.18 26.37
CA THR A 243 11.66 -0.78 25.28
C THR A 243 11.02 -0.01 24.11
N PRO A 244 11.61 -0.04 22.91
CA PRO A 244 11.01 0.57 21.73
C PRO A 244 9.81 -0.23 21.25
N LEU A 245 9.08 0.32 20.26
CA LEU A 245 8.12 -0.44 19.50
C LEU A 245 8.81 -1.67 18.91
N LYS A 246 8.18 -2.84 19.08
CA LYS A 246 8.75 -4.09 18.56
C LYS A 246 8.67 -4.09 17.03
N MET A 247 9.76 -4.42 16.38
CA MET A 247 9.80 -4.57 14.92
C MET A 247 9.83 -6.07 14.56
N PRO A 248 9.23 -6.51 13.46
CA PRO A 248 9.45 -7.85 12.95
C PRO A 248 10.93 -8.06 12.61
N GLU A 249 11.50 -9.19 13.03
CA GLU A 249 12.92 -9.48 12.81
C GLU A 249 13.15 -10.00 11.39
N PHE A 250 14.16 -9.46 10.70
CA PHE A 250 14.62 -9.87 9.37
C PHE A 250 16.06 -10.35 9.43
N VAL A 251 16.37 -11.34 8.60
CA VAL A 251 17.75 -11.83 8.43
C VAL A 251 18.23 -11.62 7.00
N SER A 252 19.44 -11.10 6.88
CA SER A 252 20.12 -10.97 5.58
C SER A 252 20.59 -12.33 5.08
N ILE A 253 20.20 -12.66 3.85
CA ILE A 253 20.59 -13.85 3.11
C ILE A 253 21.41 -13.39 1.92
N THR A 254 22.69 -13.75 1.91
CA THR A 254 23.58 -13.52 0.77
C THR A 254 23.68 -14.78 -0.07
N THR A 255 23.25 -14.67 -1.32
CA THR A 255 23.35 -15.73 -2.33
C THR A 255 24.40 -15.34 -3.36
N THR A 256 25.33 -16.24 -3.66
CA THR A 256 26.30 -16.08 -4.74
C THR A 256 25.97 -17.08 -5.84
N GLU A 257 25.48 -16.57 -6.96
CA GLU A 257 25.24 -17.36 -8.16
C GLU A 257 26.52 -17.37 -9.01
N PRO A 258 27.07 -18.56 -9.33
CA PRO A 258 28.24 -18.67 -10.18
C PRO A 258 27.99 -18.04 -11.54
N GLY A 259 29.01 -17.38 -12.08
CA GLY A 259 28.95 -16.82 -13.44
C GLY A 259 28.66 -17.88 -14.50
N GLU A 260 27.94 -17.48 -15.55
CA GLU A 260 27.57 -18.38 -16.65
C GLU A 260 28.80 -18.72 -17.50
N LEU A 261 29.10 -20.01 -17.62
CA LEU A 261 30.20 -20.51 -18.44
C LEU A 261 29.85 -20.39 -19.94
N GLN A 262 30.54 -19.47 -20.62
CA GLN A 262 30.41 -19.24 -22.07
C GLN A 262 31.15 -20.30 -22.90
N GLY A 263 32.19 -20.91 -22.32
CA GLY A 263 32.93 -22.00 -22.93
C GLY A 263 34.40 -21.99 -22.56
N THR A 264 35.26 -22.44 -23.48
CA THR A 264 36.71 -22.41 -23.29
C THR A 264 37.38 -21.55 -24.36
N SER A 265 38.33 -20.71 -23.95
CA SER A 265 39.04 -19.74 -24.77
C SER A 265 39.48 -20.34 -26.11
N ALA A 266 39.44 -19.59 -27.20
CA ALA A 266 39.77 -20.08 -28.55
C ALA A 266 41.28 -20.29 -28.77
N GLN A 267 42.11 -19.65 -27.96
CA GLN A 267 43.57 -19.76 -27.98
C GLN A 267 44.11 -20.35 -26.68
N CYS A 268 45.37 -20.81 -26.72
CA CYS A 268 46.07 -21.32 -25.55
C CYS A 268 46.92 -20.21 -24.93
N TRP A 269 46.72 -19.96 -23.63
CA TRP A 269 47.38 -18.87 -22.91
C TRP A 269 48.21 -19.40 -21.75
N LYS A 270 49.31 -18.73 -21.42
CA LYS A 270 50.04 -19.00 -20.18
C LYS A 270 49.25 -18.47 -18.98
N GLU A 271 49.61 -18.96 -17.80
CA GLU A 271 49.08 -18.46 -16.53
C GLU A 271 49.37 -16.96 -16.30
N SER A 272 50.50 -16.46 -16.79
CA SER A 272 50.82 -15.03 -16.75
C SER A 272 50.09 -14.19 -17.80
N GLU A 273 49.29 -14.81 -18.68
CA GLU A 273 48.65 -14.15 -19.84
C GLU A 273 47.11 -14.15 -19.75
N VAL A 274 46.54 -14.40 -18.56
CA VAL A 274 45.08 -14.36 -18.32
C VAL A 274 44.44 -13.05 -18.79
N SER A 275 45.05 -11.90 -18.48
CA SER A 275 44.50 -10.61 -18.92
C SER A 275 44.46 -10.46 -20.44
N ALA A 276 45.41 -11.09 -21.15
CA ALA A 276 45.42 -11.12 -22.61
C ALA A 276 44.39 -12.10 -23.18
N CYS A 277 44.14 -13.22 -22.49
CA CYS A 277 43.01 -14.11 -22.76
C CYS A 277 41.69 -13.34 -22.64
N THR A 278 41.46 -12.67 -21.51
CA THR A 278 40.26 -11.88 -21.28
C THR A 278 40.08 -10.83 -22.37
N ALA A 279 41.12 -10.06 -22.70
CA ALA A 279 41.05 -9.08 -23.78
C ALA A 279 40.65 -9.71 -25.13
N ALA A 280 41.26 -10.84 -25.49
CA ALA A 280 40.98 -11.53 -26.75
C ALA A 280 39.56 -12.13 -26.82
N GLU A 281 39.01 -12.58 -25.69
CA GLU A 281 37.64 -13.09 -25.65
C GLU A 281 36.60 -11.97 -25.61
N ASN A 282 36.97 -10.76 -25.20
CA ASN A 282 36.13 -9.55 -25.26
C ASN A 282 36.17 -8.84 -26.63
N ASP A 283 37.09 -9.22 -27.52
CA ASP A 283 37.10 -8.72 -28.90
C ASP A 283 35.91 -9.30 -29.70
N THR A 284 35.51 -8.60 -30.78
CA THR A 284 34.42 -9.05 -31.66
C THR A 284 34.63 -10.48 -32.16
N GLY A 285 33.65 -11.36 -31.90
CA GLY A 285 33.68 -12.79 -32.21
C GLY A 285 34.37 -13.69 -31.16
N GLY A 286 34.81 -13.13 -30.04
CA GLY A 286 35.22 -13.87 -28.84
C GLY A 286 34.04 -14.36 -28.00
N LEU A 287 34.29 -15.20 -27.00
CA LEU A 287 33.23 -15.75 -26.14
C LEU A 287 32.57 -14.71 -25.20
N CYS A 288 33.20 -13.56 -25.01
CA CYS A 288 32.68 -12.44 -24.21
C CYS A 288 32.16 -11.28 -25.08
N ASP A 289 32.01 -11.46 -26.40
CA ASP A 289 31.54 -10.40 -27.28
C ASP A 289 30.11 -9.96 -26.92
N GLY A 290 29.97 -8.71 -26.49
CA GLY A 290 28.68 -8.14 -26.05
C GLY A 290 28.22 -8.57 -24.65
N LEU A 291 29.07 -9.25 -23.86
CA LEU A 291 28.76 -9.63 -22.49
C LEU A 291 29.50 -8.72 -21.50
N GLU A 292 28.78 -8.22 -20.49
CA GLU A 292 29.39 -7.49 -19.38
C GLU A 292 30.04 -8.46 -18.38
N ASP A 293 31.09 -7.98 -17.71
CA ASP A 293 31.84 -8.72 -16.67
C ASP A 293 32.30 -10.13 -17.06
N CYS A 294 32.53 -10.37 -18.36
CA CYS A 294 32.97 -11.65 -18.88
C CYS A 294 34.50 -11.73 -19.01
N SER A 295 35.09 -12.82 -18.52
CA SER A 295 36.54 -12.98 -18.49
C SER A 295 37.01 -14.43 -18.51
N CYS A 296 38.32 -14.63 -18.79
CA CYS A 296 38.97 -15.91 -18.60
C CYS A 296 39.21 -16.14 -17.11
N THR A 297 38.58 -17.16 -16.52
CA THR A 297 38.52 -17.38 -15.07
C THR A 297 39.55 -18.40 -14.59
N GLU A 298 39.38 -19.66 -14.96
CA GLU A 298 40.23 -20.78 -14.52
C GLU A 298 40.73 -21.64 -15.69
N LYS A 299 41.73 -22.49 -15.43
CA LYS A 299 42.30 -23.38 -16.46
C LYS A 299 41.27 -24.46 -16.80
N ALA A 300 40.88 -24.55 -18.07
CA ALA A 300 40.00 -25.61 -18.53
C ALA A 300 40.70 -26.98 -18.46
N GLY A 301 39.93 -28.04 -18.20
CA GLY A 301 40.46 -29.42 -18.23
C GLY A 301 40.94 -29.87 -19.62
N SER A 302 40.47 -29.20 -20.69
CA SER A 302 40.79 -29.51 -22.09
C SER A 302 42.03 -28.73 -22.57
N HIS A 303 43.04 -29.46 -23.05
CA HIS A 303 44.29 -28.88 -23.59
C HIS A 303 44.60 -29.17 -25.08
N PRO A 304 43.64 -29.43 -25.99
CA PRO A 304 43.94 -29.64 -27.40
C PRO A 304 44.77 -28.50 -27.99
N GLY A 305 45.92 -28.82 -28.57
CA GLY A 305 46.81 -27.85 -29.22
C GLY A 305 47.61 -26.95 -28.28
N CYS A 306 47.51 -27.11 -26.96
CA CYS A 306 48.27 -26.33 -25.99
C CYS A 306 49.58 -27.03 -25.56
N THR A 307 50.58 -26.26 -25.13
CA THR A 307 51.88 -26.80 -24.71
C THR A 307 51.81 -27.24 -23.25
N THR A 308 51.81 -28.55 -22.97
CA THR A 308 51.67 -29.09 -21.60
C THR A 308 53.00 -29.57 -20.98
N GLY A 309 54.07 -29.68 -21.77
CA GLY A 309 55.40 -30.13 -21.36
C GLY A 309 56.40 -29.00 -21.03
N GLY A 310 57.50 -29.33 -20.36
CA GLY A 310 58.59 -28.39 -20.07
C GLY A 310 58.41 -27.56 -18.80
N ALA A 311 59.15 -26.44 -18.71
CA ALA A 311 59.13 -25.53 -17.57
C ALA A 311 57.72 -24.96 -17.36
N LYS A 312 57.25 -24.90 -16.10
CA LYS A 312 55.88 -24.50 -15.75
C LYS A 312 55.47 -23.16 -16.35
N ALA A 313 56.38 -22.18 -16.36
CA ALA A 313 56.16 -20.85 -16.90
C ALA A 313 55.87 -20.81 -18.42
N ASN A 314 56.22 -21.87 -19.16
CA ASN A 314 56.03 -21.93 -20.62
C ASN A 314 54.84 -22.81 -21.03
N ARG A 315 54.13 -23.40 -20.07
CA ARG A 315 52.96 -24.23 -20.35
C ARG A 315 51.77 -23.33 -20.65
N THR A 316 50.97 -23.73 -21.64
CA THR A 316 49.75 -23.02 -22.04
C THR A 316 48.52 -23.89 -21.84
N TYR A 317 47.38 -23.23 -21.63
CA TYR A 317 46.11 -23.83 -21.26
C TYR A 317 44.99 -23.15 -22.06
N ARG A 318 43.91 -23.88 -22.34
CA ARG A 318 42.62 -23.21 -22.60
C ARG A 318 42.09 -22.73 -21.25
N TRP A 319 41.38 -21.62 -21.26
CA TRP A 319 40.76 -21.05 -20.05
C TRP A 319 39.26 -21.18 -20.15
N ASN A 320 38.59 -21.51 -19.05
CA ASN A 320 37.15 -21.34 -18.95
C ASN A 320 36.87 -19.84 -19.08
N VAL A 321 35.89 -19.50 -19.91
CA VAL A 321 35.42 -18.14 -20.11
C VAL A 321 34.02 -18.07 -19.55
N ALA A 322 33.82 -17.19 -18.58
CA ALA A 322 32.55 -17.05 -17.88
C ALA A 322 32.29 -15.59 -17.54
N THR A 323 31.02 -15.24 -17.33
CA THR A 323 30.66 -13.99 -16.66
C THR A 323 31.11 -14.02 -15.20
N ALA A 324 31.17 -12.87 -14.54
CA ALA A 324 31.50 -12.80 -13.13
C ALA A 324 30.41 -13.45 -12.29
N ASP A 325 30.80 -14.01 -11.14
CA ASP A 325 29.84 -14.42 -10.11
C ASP A 325 28.99 -13.22 -9.71
N SER A 326 27.69 -13.45 -9.56
CA SER A 326 26.76 -12.41 -9.11
C SER A 326 26.40 -12.67 -7.65
N THR A 327 26.42 -11.63 -6.84
CA THR A 327 26.02 -11.72 -5.42
C THR A 327 24.76 -10.88 -5.21
N SER A 328 23.76 -11.48 -4.58
CA SER A 328 22.55 -10.80 -4.12
C SER A 328 22.42 -10.94 -2.62
N THR A 329 22.08 -9.85 -1.94
CA THR A 329 21.69 -9.85 -0.53
C THR A 329 20.21 -9.49 -0.45
N THR A 330 19.39 -10.38 0.10
CA THR A 330 17.96 -10.15 0.36
C THR A 330 17.67 -10.37 1.84
N ALA A 331 16.55 -9.84 2.34
CA ALA A 331 16.12 -9.97 3.72
C ALA A 331 14.82 -10.78 3.79
N GLU A 332 14.79 -11.76 4.69
CA GLU A 332 13.61 -12.59 4.97
C GLU A 332 13.17 -12.44 6.43
N ALA A 333 11.86 -12.35 6.65
CA ALA A 333 11.28 -12.30 7.98
C ALA A 333 11.49 -13.63 8.72
N THR A 334 11.96 -13.59 9.96
CA THR A 334 12.19 -14.79 10.78
C THR A 334 10.91 -15.33 11.44
N GLY A 335 9.87 -14.50 11.50
CA GLY A 335 8.68 -14.70 12.34
C GLY A 335 8.89 -14.34 13.82
N GLY A 336 10.07 -13.85 14.17
CA GLY A 336 10.40 -13.25 15.46
C GLY A 336 10.14 -11.73 15.49
N TYR A 337 10.45 -11.12 16.63
CA TYR A 337 10.40 -9.67 16.81
C TYR A 337 11.71 -9.18 17.43
N ASP A 338 12.28 -8.12 16.87
CA ASP A 338 13.30 -7.31 17.52
C ASP A 338 12.63 -6.33 18.50
N THR A 339 13.08 -6.36 19.75
CA THR A 339 12.59 -5.50 20.83
C THR A 339 13.65 -4.49 21.28
N THR A 340 14.70 -4.28 20.48
CA THR A 340 15.87 -3.48 20.86
C THR A 340 16.37 -2.53 19.77
N GLY A 341 16.44 -2.94 18.50
CA GLY A 341 17.02 -2.14 17.42
C GLY A 341 16.22 -0.91 17.02
N GLY A 342 14.89 -0.93 17.25
CA GLY A 342 13.99 0.16 16.87
C GLY A 342 14.15 1.46 17.66
N LEU A 343 14.84 1.46 18.82
CA LEU A 343 14.88 2.62 19.73
C LEU A 343 15.49 3.89 19.14
N GLN A 344 16.18 3.81 18.01
CA GLN A 344 16.78 4.99 17.37
C GLN A 344 15.87 5.66 16.35
N TYR A 345 14.73 5.06 16.03
CA TYR A 345 13.91 5.41 14.88
C TYR A 345 12.47 5.60 15.32
N ASN A 346 11.88 6.74 14.99
CA ASN A 346 10.50 7.09 15.32
C ASN A 346 9.56 6.93 14.12
N PHE A 347 10.02 6.41 12.97
CA PHE A 347 9.18 6.35 11.76
C PHE A 347 7.92 5.52 12.00
N ASP A 348 8.07 4.33 12.58
CA ASP A 348 6.96 3.48 12.99
C ASP A 348 6.15 4.08 14.14
N ASP A 349 6.79 4.75 15.11
CA ASP A 349 6.08 5.48 16.17
C ASP A 349 5.19 6.62 15.64
N TRP A 350 5.65 7.36 14.63
CA TRP A 350 4.85 8.40 13.96
C TRP A 350 3.67 7.80 13.21
N THR A 351 3.89 6.74 12.43
CA THR A 351 2.80 6.07 11.71
C THR A 351 1.78 5.46 12.67
N LYS A 352 2.22 4.95 13.83
CA LYS A 352 1.36 4.49 14.93
C LYS A 352 0.55 5.63 15.54
N PHE A 353 1.15 6.80 15.74
CA PHE A 353 0.43 7.97 16.24
C PHE A 353 -0.64 8.41 15.23
N LEU A 354 -0.26 8.54 13.96
CA LEU A 354 -1.17 8.94 12.88
C LEU A 354 -2.34 7.97 12.71
N TYR A 355 -2.12 6.67 12.94
CA TYR A 355 -3.18 5.68 12.85
C TYR A 355 -4.11 5.65 14.08
N ASN A 356 -3.56 5.76 15.30
CA ASN A 356 -4.37 5.63 16.52
C ASN A 356 -5.02 6.93 17.00
N TYR A 357 -4.38 8.07 16.70
CA TYR A 357 -4.81 9.39 17.17
C TYR A 357 -5.12 10.36 16.04
N GLY A 358 -4.60 10.12 14.83
CA GLY A 358 -4.92 10.96 13.68
C GLY A 358 -4.37 12.39 13.74
N VAL A 359 -4.80 13.16 12.75
CA VAL A 359 -4.46 14.57 12.53
C VAL A 359 -5.69 15.42 12.83
N PRO A 360 -5.57 16.58 13.51
CA PRO A 360 -6.70 17.48 13.71
C PRO A 360 -7.32 17.93 12.39
N LEU A 361 -8.64 18.00 12.38
CA LEU A 361 -9.44 18.53 11.29
C LEU A 361 -10.13 19.82 11.79
N ASP A 362 -9.79 20.95 11.17
CA ASP A 362 -10.44 22.23 11.50
C ASP A 362 -11.78 22.31 10.78
N LEU A 363 -12.87 21.97 11.50
CA LEU A 363 -14.23 22.00 11.00
C LEU A 363 -15.04 23.08 11.70
N SER A 364 -15.77 23.85 10.91
CA SER A 364 -16.79 24.76 11.39
C SER A 364 -18.20 24.25 11.03
N LEU A 365 -19.21 24.67 11.79
CA LEU A 365 -20.61 24.37 11.46
C LEU A 365 -21.03 24.93 10.09
N GLU A 366 -20.38 26.02 9.66
CA GLU A 366 -20.60 26.63 8.36
C GLU A 366 -20.18 25.69 7.21
N ASP A 367 -19.15 24.85 7.41
CA ASP A 367 -18.68 23.89 6.41
C ASP A 367 -19.73 22.79 6.13
N PHE A 368 -20.62 22.54 7.08
CA PHE A 368 -21.76 21.63 6.91
C PHE A 368 -23.04 22.35 6.43
N GLY A 369 -22.95 23.65 6.13
CA GLY A 369 -24.09 24.47 5.76
C GLY A 369 -25.10 24.67 6.89
N ILE A 370 -24.66 24.48 8.14
CA ILE A 370 -25.48 24.64 9.34
C ILE A 370 -25.26 26.06 9.86
N ASP A 371 -26.35 26.84 9.94
CA ASP A 371 -26.32 28.14 10.60
C ASP A 371 -26.09 27.91 12.11
N PRO A 372 -25.03 28.49 12.71
CA PRO A 372 -24.74 28.34 14.13
C PRO A 372 -25.91 28.76 15.04
N ASP A 373 -26.76 29.69 14.59
CA ASP A 373 -27.92 30.16 15.34
C ASP A 373 -29.09 29.14 15.34
N ASP A 374 -29.10 28.21 14.38
CA ASP A 374 -30.10 27.14 14.23
C ASP A 374 -29.58 25.76 14.66
N ALA A 375 -28.30 25.65 15.02
CA ALA A 375 -27.64 24.42 15.43
C ALA A 375 -28.19 23.88 16.77
N PRO A 376 -28.40 22.56 16.90
CA PRO A 376 -28.68 21.94 18.20
C PRO A 376 -27.53 22.20 19.18
N ASP A 377 -27.86 22.43 20.46
CA ASP A 377 -26.85 22.50 21.53
C ASP A 377 -25.93 21.26 21.48
N ASN A 378 -24.61 21.47 21.41
CA ASN A 378 -23.54 20.46 21.37
C ASN A 378 -23.41 19.66 20.04
N ILE A 379 -23.82 20.21 18.90
CA ILE A 379 -23.54 19.58 17.60
C ILE A 379 -22.04 19.53 17.25
N GLU A 380 -21.25 20.48 17.76
CA GLU A 380 -19.79 20.52 17.61
C GLU A 380 -19.11 19.29 18.27
N ASP A 381 -19.65 18.76 19.37
CA ASP A 381 -19.14 17.56 20.06
C ASP A 381 -19.37 16.26 19.27
N LEU A 382 -20.16 16.31 18.18
CA LEU A 382 -20.46 15.16 17.32
C LEU A 382 -19.67 15.20 16.00
N LEU A 383 -18.95 16.28 15.72
CA LEU A 383 -18.07 16.34 14.56
C LEU A 383 -16.78 15.57 14.86
N PRO A 384 -16.31 14.71 13.94
CA PRO A 384 -14.99 14.11 14.08
C PRO A 384 -13.97 15.25 14.03
N ASP A 385 -13.20 15.41 15.09
CA ASP A 385 -12.18 16.44 15.23
C ASP A 385 -10.81 15.99 14.72
N ARG A 386 -10.70 14.71 14.33
CA ARG A 386 -9.46 14.07 13.88
C ARG A 386 -9.70 13.00 12.81
N ILE A 387 -8.75 12.89 11.90
CA ILE A 387 -8.71 11.89 10.83
C ILE A 387 -7.50 10.97 10.96
N ASN A 388 -7.69 9.67 10.84
CA ASN A 388 -6.59 8.73 10.92
C ASN A 388 -5.82 8.68 9.60
N VAL A 389 -4.52 8.34 9.69
CA VAL A 389 -3.72 8.01 8.51
C VAL A 389 -3.32 6.55 8.55
N VAL A 390 -3.68 5.83 7.51
CA VAL A 390 -3.29 4.43 7.29
C VAL A 390 -2.02 4.39 6.45
N THR A 391 -1.01 3.66 6.91
CA THR A 391 0.31 3.63 6.27
C THR A 391 0.60 2.31 5.56
N TYR A 392 0.83 2.39 4.26
CA TYR A 392 1.44 1.34 3.43
C TYR A 392 2.91 1.63 3.21
N THR A 393 3.72 0.58 3.17
CA THR A 393 5.15 0.69 2.84
C THR A 393 5.50 -0.27 1.72
N ILE A 394 6.23 0.24 0.73
CA ILE A 394 6.76 -0.53 -0.39
C ILE A 394 8.28 -0.47 -0.30
N ASP A 395 8.88 -1.59 0.11
CA ASP A 395 10.32 -1.79 0.21
C ASP A 395 10.89 -2.17 -1.16
N VAL A 396 11.50 -1.20 -1.83
CA VAL A 396 12.01 -1.34 -3.20
C VAL A 396 13.51 -1.62 -3.18
N PHE A 397 13.91 -2.74 -3.79
CA PHE A 397 15.29 -3.17 -3.96
C PHE A 397 15.39 -4.13 -5.15
N ASN A 398 16.56 -4.66 -5.49
CA ASN A 398 16.66 -5.83 -6.37
C ASN A 398 17.76 -6.78 -5.87
N LYS A 399 19.03 -6.48 -6.16
CA LYS A 399 20.14 -7.34 -5.71
C LYS A 399 20.65 -7.02 -4.30
N GLN A 400 20.34 -5.86 -3.74
CA GLN A 400 20.89 -5.44 -2.45
C GLN A 400 19.75 -4.95 -1.57
N GLN A 401 19.49 -5.64 -0.46
CA GLN A 401 18.49 -5.27 0.52
C GLN A 401 19.13 -5.20 1.91
N GLU A 402 18.77 -4.18 2.68
CA GLU A 402 19.14 -4.03 4.08
C GLU A 402 17.99 -4.53 4.96
N ALA A 403 18.32 -5.45 5.88
CA ALA A 403 17.35 -6.04 6.78
C ALA A 403 16.75 -4.98 7.72
N ASP A 404 17.58 -4.16 8.38
CA ASP A 404 17.13 -3.14 9.36
C ASP A 404 16.09 -2.15 8.77
N LEU A 405 16.22 -1.77 7.49
CA LEU A 405 15.22 -0.93 6.81
C LEU A 405 13.91 -1.69 6.58
N SER A 406 14.02 -2.96 6.20
CA SER A 406 12.87 -3.85 6.03
C SER A 406 12.11 -4.01 7.35
N GLU A 407 12.82 -4.16 8.47
CA GLU A 407 12.23 -4.24 9.82
C GLU A 407 11.44 -2.97 10.16
N LEU A 408 12.06 -1.80 9.99
CA LEU A 408 11.45 -0.51 10.32
C LEU A 408 10.21 -0.23 9.46
N TRP A 409 10.30 -0.43 8.14
CA TRP A 409 9.17 -0.16 7.25
C TRP A 409 8.06 -1.20 7.37
N PHE A 410 8.37 -2.45 7.72
CA PHE A 410 7.34 -3.41 8.09
C PHE A 410 6.65 -2.94 9.38
N SER A 411 7.41 -2.63 10.43
CA SER A 411 6.87 -2.14 11.71
C SER A 411 5.95 -0.95 11.51
N ALA A 412 6.36 0.01 10.66
CA ALA A 412 5.57 1.20 10.36
C ALA A 412 4.26 0.90 9.63
N ALA A 413 4.25 -0.03 8.67
CA ALA A 413 3.00 -0.44 8.04
C ALA A 413 2.08 -1.19 9.01
N ASP A 414 2.62 -2.09 9.85
CA ASP A 414 1.85 -2.87 10.83
C ASP A 414 1.26 -1.97 11.93
N ALA A 415 2.05 -1.04 12.45
CA ALA A 415 1.64 -0.09 13.47
C ALA A 415 0.75 1.05 12.93
N GLY A 416 0.97 1.43 11.66
CA GLY A 416 0.16 2.38 10.90
C GLY A 416 -1.10 1.78 10.27
N GLY A 417 -1.45 0.54 10.62
CA GLY A 417 -2.70 -0.11 10.23
C GLY A 417 -2.77 -0.62 8.78
N GLY A 418 -1.76 -0.37 7.96
CA GLY A 418 -1.73 -0.76 6.55
C GLY A 418 -0.96 -2.05 6.28
N ARG A 419 -0.20 -2.07 5.18
CA ARG A 419 0.49 -3.28 4.72
C ARG A 419 1.87 -2.99 4.14
N TYR A 420 2.79 -3.90 4.44
CA TYR A 420 4.14 -3.94 3.90
C TYR A 420 4.20 -4.78 2.62
N PHE A 421 4.95 -4.29 1.63
CA PHE A 421 5.24 -4.97 0.37
C PHE A 421 6.75 -4.95 0.11
N GLN A 422 7.26 -6.01 -0.50
CA GLN A 422 8.59 -6.03 -1.11
C GLN A 422 8.44 -5.99 -2.62
N ALA A 423 9.23 -5.17 -3.31
CA ALA A 423 9.20 -5.06 -4.76
C ALA A 423 10.62 -5.15 -5.34
N LYS A 424 10.85 -6.13 -6.23
CA LYS A 424 12.16 -6.42 -6.83
C LYS A 424 12.34 -5.91 -8.26
N SER A 425 11.27 -5.38 -8.82
CA SER A 425 11.14 -4.99 -10.21
C SER A 425 10.01 -3.98 -10.36
N GLU A 426 9.94 -3.31 -11.51
CA GLU A 426 8.82 -2.40 -11.81
C GLU A 426 7.45 -3.08 -11.72
N ASP A 427 7.34 -4.30 -12.25
CA ASP A 427 6.08 -5.07 -12.23
C ASP A 427 5.64 -5.34 -10.77
N ASP A 428 6.58 -5.60 -9.87
CA ASP A 428 6.29 -5.78 -8.45
C ASP A 428 5.83 -4.46 -7.79
N ILE A 429 6.40 -3.31 -8.18
CA ILE A 429 5.97 -1.99 -7.69
C ILE A 429 4.55 -1.71 -8.18
N VAL A 430 4.26 -1.92 -9.46
CA VAL A 430 2.92 -1.79 -10.05
C VAL A 430 1.92 -2.68 -9.30
N ALA A 431 2.28 -3.94 -9.02
CA ALA A 431 1.43 -4.86 -8.28
C ALA A 431 1.20 -4.43 -6.82
N ALA A 432 2.22 -3.90 -6.15
CA ALA A 432 2.13 -3.40 -4.79
C ALA A 432 1.21 -2.17 -4.70
N ILE A 433 1.43 -1.15 -5.53
CA ILE A 433 0.59 0.06 -5.57
C ILE A 433 -0.85 -0.32 -5.95
N SER A 434 -1.05 -1.14 -6.98
CA SER A 434 -2.39 -1.59 -7.39
C SER A 434 -3.11 -2.32 -6.26
N THR A 435 -2.38 -3.14 -5.49
CA THR A 435 -2.94 -3.84 -4.33
C THR A 435 -3.31 -2.87 -3.21
N ALA A 436 -2.46 -1.89 -2.89
CA ALA A 436 -2.75 -0.88 -1.89
C ALA A 436 -3.99 -0.06 -2.27
N LEU A 437 -4.07 0.44 -3.51
CA LEU A 437 -5.24 1.20 -3.99
C LEU A 437 -6.51 0.36 -4.00
N SER A 438 -6.43 -0.93 -4.35
CA SER A 438 -7.58 -1.83 -4.28
C SER A 438 -8.06 -2.05 -2.84
N ASP A 439 -7.14 -2.17 -1.88
CA ASP A 439 -7.48 -2.29 -0.47
C ASP A 439 -8.14 -0.97 0.02
N ILE A 440 -7.66 0.19 -0.42
CA ILE A 440 -8.20 1.53 -0.09
C ILE A 440 -9.63 1.72 -0.63
N LEU A 441 -9.83 1.49 -1.93
CA LEU A 441 -11.13 1.68 -2.59
C LEU A 441 -12.21 0.72 -2.07
N SER A 442 -11.81 -0.42 -1.50
CA SER A 442 -12.71 -1.38 -0.88
C SER A 442 -13.29 -0.89 0.46
N VAL A 443 -12.51 -0.13 1.25
CA VAL A 443 -12.97 0.42 2.55
C VAL A 443 -14.15 1.37 2.33
N SER A 444 -14.06 2.24 1.32
CA SER A 444 -15.09 3.25 1.01
C SER A 444 -16.42 2.67 0.52
N THR A 445 -16.49 1.37 0.19
CA THR A 445 -17.66 0.74 -0.45
C THR A 445 -18.39 -0.30 0.40
N SER A 446 -17.89 -0.66 1.60
CA SER A 446 -18.40 -1.83 2.34
C SER A 446 -18.82 -1.56 3.80
N PHE A 447 -20.12 -1.72 4.08
CA PHE A 447 -20.71 -1.81 5.42
C PHE A 447 -21.37 -3.18 5.64
N ALA A 448 -20.79 -4.06 6.46
CA ALA A 448 -21.48 -5.20 7.09
C ALA A 448 -20.73 -5.76 8.32
N ALA A 449 -21.46 -6.19 9.36
CA ALA A 449 -20.85 -6.86 10.51
C ALA A 449 -20.54 -8.34 10.18
N VAL A 450 -19.29 -8.80 10.42
CA VAL A 450 -18.92 -10.21 10.26
C VAL A 450 -19.34 -11.00 11.51
N THR A 451 -20.21 -12.01 11.34
CA THR A 451 -20.43 -13.03 12.38
C THR A 451 -19.90 -14.37 11.91
N MET A 452 -19.09 -15.04 12.74
CA MET A 452 -18.62 -16.41 12.46
C MET A 452 -19.60 -17.43 13.07
N PRO A 453 -20.41 -18.16 12.28
CA PRO A 453 -21.17 -19.28 12.82
C PRO A 453 -20.24 -20.49 13.04
N LEU A 454 -19.92 -20.80 14.30
CA LEU A 454 -19.27 -22.05 14.68
C LEU A 454 -20.28 -23.21 14.61
N SER A 455 -20.08 -24.15 13.67
CA SER A 455 -20.87 -25.39 13.61
C SER A 455 -20.48 -26.35 14.73
N ALA A 456 -21.40 -26.58 15.68
CA ALA A 456 -21.16 -27.44 16.85
C ALA A 456 -21.18 -28.96 16.56
N THR A 457 -21.51 -29.39 15.34
CA THR A 457 -21.99 -30.77 15.11
C THR A 457 -21.04 -31.69 14.31
N ASN A 458 -19.91 -31.21 13.79
CA ASN A 458 -19.01 -32.03 12.93
C ASN A 458 -17.57 -32.15 13.47
N ARG A 459 -17.40 -32.67 14.69
CA ARG A 459 -16.09 -32.83 15.35
C ARG A 459 -15.21 -33.99 14.81
N ALA A 460 -15.61 -34.70 13.75
CA ALA A 460 -14.90 -35.90 13.25
C ALA A 460 -14.41 -35.81 11.80
N ARG A 461 -14.57 -34.66 11.11
CA ARG A 461 -13.85 -34.32 9.88
C ARG A 461 -13.46 -32.85 9.97
N VAL A 462 -12.16 -32.58 10.15
CA VAL A 462 -11.63 -31.21 10.22
C VAL A 462 -11.25 -30.82 8.79
N ASP A 463 -12.23 -30.37 8.02
CA ASP A 463 -11.93 -29.72 6.75
C ASP A 463 -11.61 -28.24 7.04
N ASN A 464 -10.53 -27.71 6.43
CA ASN A 464 -10.14 -26.31 6.54
C ASN A 464 -11.11 -25.40 5.76
N GLN A 465 -12.34 -25.29 6.27
CA GLN A 465 -13.45 -24.59 5.63
C GLN A 465 -14.02 -23.56 6.60
N VAL A 466 -13.91 -22.29 6.24
CA VAL A 466 -14.50 -21.18 6.98
C VAL A 466 -15.66 -20.61 6.18
N TYR A 467 -16.84 -20.56 6.79
CA TYR A 467 -18.05 -20.03 6.17
C TYR A 467 -18.37 -18.65 6.74
N ILE A 468 -18.50 -17.65 5.86
CA ILE A 468 -18.77 -16.27 6.22
C ILE A 468 -20.13 -15.88 5.66
N GLY A 469 -21.05 -15.54 6.56
CA GLY A 469 -22.34 -14.95 6.19
C GLY A 469 -22.17 -13.45 5.96
N MET A 470 -22.63 -12.96 4.82
CA MET A 470 -22.58 -11.55 4.45
C MET A 470 -23.99 -11.03 4.23
N PHE A 471 -24.28 -9.82 4.68
CA PHE A 471 -25.60 -9.21 4.55
C PHE A 471 -25.48 -7.70 4.36
N ARG A 472 -26.34 -7.11 3.53
CA ARG A 472 -26.48 -5.65 3.42
C ARG A 472 -27.94 -5.23 3.22
N PRO A 473 -28.36 -4.07 3.74
CA PRO A 473 -29.69 -3.51 3.46
C PRO A 473 -29.79 -3.03 2.00
N SER A 474 -31.01 -3.05 1.45
CA SER A 474 -31.30 -2.36 0.19
C SER A 474 -31.28 -0.83 0.40
N PRO A 475 -30.78 -0.03 -0.57
CA PRO A 475 -30.83 1.43 -0.50
C PRO A 475 -32.25 1.96 -0.26
N GLY A 476 -32.35 3.04 0.52
CA GLY A 476 -33.61 3.69 0.87
C GLY A 476 -34.40 3.04 2.00
N LYS A 477 -33.71 2.39 2.96
CA LYS A 477 -34.33 1.87 4.20
C LYS A 477 -35.47 0.87 3.96
N LYS A 478 -35.33 -0.02 2.97
CA LYS A 478 -36.35 -1.04 2.68
C LYS A 478 -36.16 -2.26 3.60
N PRO A 479 -37.24 -2.94 4.05
CA PRO A 479 -37.18 -4.10 4.96
C PRO A 479 -36.62 -5.40 4.32
N ARG A 480 -35.89 -5.29 3.22
CA ARG A 480 -35.29 -6.44 2.51
C ARG A 480 -33.78 -6.30 2.49
N TRP A 481 -33.10 -7.38 2.88
CA TRP A 481 -31.65 -7.47 2.95
C TRP A 481 -31.17 -8.46 1.90
N TYR A 482 -30.10 -8.10 1.19
CA TYR A 482 -29.32 -9.08 0.45
C TYR A 482 -28.51 -9.90 1.44
N GLY A 483 -28.35 -11.18 1.16
CA GLY A 483 -27.62 -12.10 2.01
C GLY A 483 -26.92 -13.16 1.17
N ASN A 484 -25.72 -13.55 1.59
CA ASN A 484 -24.93 -14.57 0.92
C ASN A 484 -24.05 -15.32 1.92
N LEU A 485 -23.61 -16.50 1.53
CA LEU A 485 -22.69 -17.34 2.28
C LEU A 485 -21.48 -17.64 1.40
N LYS A 486 -20.31 -17.18 1.83
CA LYS A 486 -19.04 -17.42 1.13
C LYS A 486 -18.18 -18.41 1.90
N ARG A 487 -17.43 -19.25 1.19
CA ARG A 487 -16.51 -20.22 1.79
C ARG A 487 -15.07 -19.84 1.48
N TYR A 488 -14.26 -19.79 2.53
CA TYR A 488 -12.82 -19.55 2.53
C TYR A 488 -12.10 -20.69 3.28
N GLN A 489 -10.79 -20.58 3.42
CA GLN A 489 -9.97 -21.47 4.23
C GLN A 489 -9.02 -20.66 5.13
N LEU A 490 -8.38 -21.28 6.12
CA LEU A 490 -7.27 -20.65 6.85
C LEU A 490 -5.95 -20.89 6.11
N GLY A 491 -5.16 -19.84 5.91
CA GLY A 491 -3.78 -19.89 5.43
C GLY A 491 -2.83 -19.27 6.45
N LEU A 492 -1.55 -19.60 6.38
CA LEU A 492 -0.51 -18.92 7.15
C LEU A 492 0.10 -17.83 6.28
N PHE A 493 0.02 -16.58 6.73
CA PHE A 493 0.65 -15.42 6.12
C PHE A 493 1.55 -14.81 7.19
N ASP A 494 2.86 -14.76 6.92
CA ASP A 494 3.86 -14.24 7.87
C ASP A 494 3.82 -14.96 9.23
N GLY A 495 3.60 -16.28 9.22
CA GLY A 495 3.46 -17.11 10.42
C GLY A 495 2.15 -16.94 11.19
N VAL A 496 1.27 -16.04 10.76
CA VAL A 496 -0.03 -15.75 11.39
C VAL A 496 -1.16 -16.42 10.61
N PRO A 497 -2.07 -17.16 11.26
CA PRO A 497 -3.24 -17.72 10.59
C PRO A 497 -4.22 -16.62 10.20
N ARG A 498 -4.43 -16.40 8.90
CA ARG A 498 -5.43 -15.48 8.33
C ARG A 498 -6.34 -16.21 7.34
N LEU A 499 -7.44 -15.58 6.95
CA LEU A 499 -8.34 -16.12 5.94
C LEU A 499 -7.70 -16.07 4.55
N ALA A 500 -7.76 -17.18 3.83
CA ALA A 500 -7.28 -17.32 2.47
C ALA A 500 -8.42 -17.67 1.51
N ASP A 501 -8.32 -17.16 0.29
CA ASP A 501 -9.22 -17.43 -0.82
C ASP A 501 -8.93 -18.80 -1.46
N VAL A 502 -9.65 -19.15 -2.54
CA VAL A 502 -9.44 -20.42 -3.24
C VAL A 502 -8.03 -20.53 -3.85
N ASN A 503 -7.39 -19.39 -4.13
CA ASN A 503 -6.06 -19.26 -4.73
C ASN A 503 -4.94 -19.13 -3.67
N LEU A 504 -5.22 -19.37 -2.39
CA LEU A 504 -4.29 -19.24 -1.26
C LEU A 504 -3.74 -17.82 -1.05
N ARG A 505 -4.45 -16.79 -1.53
CA ARG A 505 -4.15 -15.39 -1.24
C ARG A 505 -4.96 -14.94 -0.04
N GLN A 506 -4.45 -13.97 0.71
CA GLN A 506 -5.20 -13.41 1.84
C GLN A 506 -6.55 -12.88 1.34
N ALA A 507 -7.65 -13.39 1.89
CA ALA A 507 -9.01 -13.11 1.45
C ALA A 507 -9.58 -11.83 2.06
N ILE A 508 -9.13 -11.47 3.26
CA ILE A 508 -9.63 -10.31 4.01
C ILE A 508 -8.68 -9.13 3.85
N ASN A 509 -9.26 -7.98 3.52
CA ASN A 509 -8.61 -6.69 3.52
C ASN A 509 -8.35 -6.31 4.99
N PRO A 510 -7.08 -6.11 5.40
CA PRO A 510 -6.74 -5.79 6.78
C PRO A 510 -7.31 -4.44 7.24
N LEU A 511 -7.58 -3.51 6.32
CA LEU A 511 -8.17 -2.21 6.60
C LEU A 511 -9.67 -2.30 6.83
N SER A 512 -10.39 -2.82 5.83
CA SER A 512 -11.85 -2.80 5.86
C SER A 512 -12.43 -3.93 6.72
N GLY A 513 -11.66 -4.99 6.97
CA GLY A 513 -12.15 -6.22 7.59
C GLY A 513 -13.07 -7.05 6.68
N PHE A 514 -13.31 -6.61 5.43
CA PHE A 514 -14.11 -7.31 4.42
C PHE A 514 -13.27 -8.17 3.49
N ALA A 515 -13.95 -8.97 2.67
CA ALA A 515 -13.29 -9.66 1.57
C ALA A 515 -12.68 -8.62 0.60
N ARG A 516 -11.42 -8.81 0.18
CA ARG A 516 -10.74 -7.93 -0.78
C ARG A 516 -11.46 -7.91 -2.13
N GLU A 517 -11.32 -6.86 -2.92
CA GLU A 517 -11.91 -6.76 -4.28
C GLU A 517 -11.65 -7.98 -5.15
N CYS A 518 -10.40 -8.47 -5.13
CA CYS A 518 -9.98 -9.63 -5.91
C CYS A 518 -10.11 -10.97 -5.18
N ALA A 519 -10.74 -11.02 -3.99
CA ALA A 519 -10.91 -12.27 -3.27
C ALA A 519 -11.90 -13.17 -4.01
N GLU A 520 -11.57 -14.46 -4.12
CA GLU A 520 -12.41 -15.48 -4.74
C GLU A 520 -12.81 -16.53 -3.70
N SER A 521 -14.10 -16.57 -3.34
CA SER A 521 -14.62 -17.66 -2.52
C SER A 521 -14.77 -18.96 -3.32
N TYR A 522 -14.72 -20.09 -2.63
CA TYR A 522 -14.66 -21.44 -3.23
C TYR A 522 -15.83 -21.87 -4.12
N TRP A 523 -16.94 -21.12 -4.12
CA TRP A 523 -18.15 -21.47 -4.87
C TRP A 523 -18.47 -20.47 -5.97
N THR A 524 -17.52 -19.59 -6.23
CA THR A 524 -17.64 -18.55 -7.23
C THR A 524 -17.08 -19.03 -8.55
N THR A 525 -17.77 -18.72 -9.63
CA THR A 525 -17.35 -19.00 -10.99
C THR A 525 -17.64 -17.80 -11.89
N ASP A 526 -16.88 -17.66 -12.96
CA ASP A 526 -17.07 -16.57 -13.93
C ASP A 526 -18.45 -16.66 -14.59
N THR A 527 -19.17 -15.55 -14.59
CA THR A 527 -20.50 -15.39 -15.20
C THR A 527 -20.53 -14.32 -16.29
N GLU A 528 -19.36 -13.93 -16.82
CA GLU A 528 -19.24 -12.87 -17.82
C GLU A 528 -19.95 -11.59 -17.35
N THR A 529 -20.93 -11.06 -18.08
CA THR A 529 -21.57 -9.77 -17.76
C THR A 529 -22.87 -9.89 -16.97
N PHE A 530 -23.06 -10.96 -16.18
CA PHE A 530 -24.34 -11.22 -15.49
C PHE A 530 -24.91 -10.00 -14.74
N TRP A 531 -24.08 -9.26 -14.01
CA TRP A 531 -24.53 -8.12 -13.19
C TRP A 531 -24.78 -6.83 -13.99
N GLU A 532 -24.41 -6.81 -15.27
CA GLU A 532 -24.60 -5.66 -16.13
C GLU A 532 -26.09 -5.38 -16.34
N ASN A 533 -26.52 -4.13 -16.20
CA ASN A 533 -27.89 -3.68 -16.46
C ASN A 533 -28.99 -4.33 -15.59
N LEU A 534 -28.66 -5.02 -14.49
CA LEU A 534 -29.66 -5.60 -13.58
C LEU A 534 -30.33 -4.58 -12.64
N ALA A 535 -29.92 -3.31 -12.71
CA ALA A 535 -30.46 -2.20 -11.89
C ALA A 535 -30.44 -2.49 -10.37
N VAL A 536 -29.47 -3.30 -9.93
CA VAL A 536 -29.15 -3.50 -8.51
C VAL A 536 -28.44 -2.25 -8.00
N ASN A 537 -28.76 -1.81 -6.79
CA ASN A 537 -28.23 -0.60 -6.19
C ASN A 537 -27.55 -0.89 -4.83
N PRO A 538 -26.30 -0.44 -4.59
CA PRO A 538 -25.34 -0.03 -5.63
C PRO A 538 -25.11 -1.17 -6.64
N PRO A 539 -24.69 -0.85 -7.89
CA PRO A 539 -24.38 -1.87 -8.87
C PRO A 539 -23.21 -2.73 -8.37
N PRO A 540 -23.33 -4.07 -8.37
CA PRO A 540 -22.24 -4.95 -7.93
C PRO A 540 -21.20 -5.11 -9.06
N GLN A 541 -20.53 -4.00 -9.38
CA GLN A 541 -19.43 -3.92 -10.32
C GLN A 541 -18.11 -4.08 -9.56
N GLY A 542 -17.35 -5.13 -9.84
CA GLY A 542 -16.07 -5.37 -9.16
C GLY A 542 -15.03 -4.29 -9.50
N ALA A 543 -14.24 -3.88 -8.51
CA ALA A 543 -13.09 -2.98 -8.70
C ALA A 543 -11.76 -3.73 -8.74
N CYS A 544 -11.78 -5.07 -8.89
CA CYS A 544 -10.57 -5.86 -8.98
C CYS A 544 -9.78 -5.53 -10.26
N THR A 545 -8.55 -5.08 -10.10
CA THR A 545 -7.63 -4.74 -11.20
C THR A 545 -6.63 -5.85 -11.54
N LEU A 546 -6.67 -6.99 -10.82
CA LEU A 546 -5.75 -8.10 -11.03
C LEU A 546 -6.28 -9.09 -12.08
N GLY A 547 -5.66 -9.10 -13.26
CA GLY A 547 -5.99 -10.00 -14.38
C GLY A 547 -7.07 -9.48 -15.32
N GLU A 548 -7.30 -10.17 -16.45
CA GLU A 548 -8.40 -9.86 -17.39
C GLU A 548 -9.73 -10.39 -16.81
N VAL A 549 -10.25 -9.71 -15.78
CA VAL A 549 -11.52 -10.09 -15.17
C VAL A 549 -12.62 -9.11 -15.54
N GLU A 550 -13.77 -9.63 -15.95
CA GLU A 550 -14.95 -8.84 -16.30
C GLU A 550 -15.58 -8.24 -15.03
N PRO A 551 -15.63 -6.89 -14.86
CA PRO A 551 -16.16 -6.25 -13.65
C PRO A 551 -17.58 -6.69 -13.28
N TRP A 552 -18.40 -7.05 -14.27
CA TRP A 552 -19.78 -7.49 -14.10
C TRP A 552 -19.96 -9.00 -13.84
N SER A 553 -18.86 -9.74 -13.73
CA SER A 553 -18.87 -11.18 -13.43
C SER A 553 -18.96 -11.44 -11.94
N ASP A 554 -19.57 -12.55 -11.51
CA ASP A 554 -19.50 -13.01 -10.13
C ASP A 554 -18.06 -13.33 -9.68
N LEU A 555 -17.13 -13.58 -10.61
CA LEU A 555 -15.72 -13.81 -10.34
C LEU A 555 -14.90 -12.54 -10.61
N PRO A 556 -14.02 -12.09 -9.69
CA PRO A 556 -14.02 -12.40 -8.27
C PRO A 556 -15.28 -11.89 -7.58
N ASP A 557 -15.67 -12.55 -6.49
CA ASP A 557 -16.87 -12.17 -5.75
C ASP A 557 -16.63 -11.02 -4.78
N GLY A 558 -15.39 -10.86 -4.34
CA GLY A 558 -14.92 -9.70 -3.61
C GLY A 558 -15.75 -9.32 -2.37
N PRO A 559 -15.86 -8.03 -2.02
CA PRO A 559 -16.65 -7.57 -0.87
C PRO A 559 -18.16 -7.61 -1.12
N PHE A 560 -18.61 -7.82 -2.35
CA PHE A 560 -20.02 -7.73 -2.71
C PHE A 560 -20.83 -8.87 -2.09
N VAL A 561 -21.94 -8.52 -1.42
CA VAL A 561 -22.86 -9.52 -0.86
C VAL A 561 -23.51 -10.32 -1.98
N GLU A 562 -23.90 -9.66 -3.07
CA GLU A 562 -24.64 -10.26 -4.19
C GLU A 562 -23.83 -11.29 -4.96
N LYS A 563 -22.53 -11.04 -5.11
CA LYS A 563 -21.67 -11.78 -6.04
C LYS A 563 -21.23 -13.13 -5.48
N GLY A 564 -21.21 -14.13 -6.35
CA GLY A 564 -20.60 -15.44 -6.12
C GLY A 564 -21.18 -16.22 -4.95
N GLY A 565 -20.36 -17.10 -4.38
CA GLY A 565 -20.70 -17.88 -3.20
C GLY A 565 -21.96 -18.74 -3.39
N VAL A 566 -22.72 -18.93 -2.32
CA VAL A 566 -23.99 -19.67 -2.38
C VAL A 566 -25.04 -18.97 -3.21
N ALA A 567 -25.06 -17.63 -3.23
CA ALA A 567 -26.05 -16.87 -4.01
C ALA A 567 -25.96 -17.22 -5.51
N GLN A 568 -24.75 -17.24 -6.07
CA GLN A 568 -24.52 -17.71 -7.45
C GLN A 568 -25.00 -19.15 -7.65
N GLN A 569 -24.58 -20.07 -6.76
CA GLN A 569 -24.94 -21.48 -6.89
C GLN A 569 -26.46 -21.69 -6.86
N VAL A 570 -27.19 -20.97 -6.01
CA VAL A 570 -28.65 -21.02 -5.96
C VAL A 570 -29.27 -20.46 -7.24
N ARG A 571 -28.73 -19.37 -7.77
CA ARG A 571 -29.20 -18.76 -9.03
C ARG A 571 -29.01 -19.69 -10.22
N GLU A 572 -27.87 -20.38 -10.29
CA GLU A 572 -27.57 -21.37 -11.33
C GLU A 572 -28.40 -22.65 -11.18
N LEU A 573 -28.82 -22.99 -9.96
CA LEU A 573 -29.77 -24.06 -9.74
C LEU A 573 -31.18 -23.69 -10.24
N ASP A 574 -31.62 -22.46 -10.05
CA ASP A 574 -32.94 -21.98 -10.50
C ASP A 574 -33.04 -21.87 -12.03
N SER A 575 -31.94 -21.54 -12.72
CA SER A 575 -31.88 -21.59 -14.20
C SER A 575 -31.92 -23.00 -14.77
N SER A 576 -31.75 -24.04 -13.93
CA SER A 576 -31.70 -25.46 -14.32
C SER A 576 -33.02 -26.23 -14.14
N ALA A 577 -34.16 -25.54 -14.17
CA ALA A 577 -35.52 -26.05 -13.95
C ALA A 577 -36.00 -27.23 -14.85
N ASP A 578 -35.12 -27.91 -15.59
CA ASP A 578 -35.36 -29.15 -16.34
C ASP A 578 -34.84 -30.44 -15.66
N ARG A 579 -34.35 -30.40 -14.41
CA ARG A 579 -33.90 -31.64 -13.75
C ARG A 579 -35.07 -32.43 -13.15
N ASN A 580 -35.54 -33.43 -13.91
CA ASN A 580 -36.32 -34.56 -13.40
C ASN A 580 -35.52 -35.25 -12.28
N VAL A 581 -35.94 -35.04 -11.04
CA VAL A 581 -35.49 -35.82 -9.89
C VAL A 581 -36.07 -37.23 -10.02
N LEU A 582 -35.20 -38.24 -10.08
CA LEU A 582 -35.58 -39.66 -9.98
C LEU A 582 -35.92 -40.04 -8.54
#